data_AF-G0PNV1-F1
#
_entry.id   AF-G0PNV1-F1
#
_cell.length_a   1.000
_cell.length_b   1.000
_cell.length_c   1.000
_cell.angle_alpha   90.00
_cell.angle_beta   90.00
_cell.angle_gamma   90.00
#
_symmetry.space_group_name_H-M   'P 1'
#
loop_
_entity.id
_entity.type
_entity.pdbx_description
1 polymer ?
#
loop_
_entity_poly.entity_id
_entity_poly.type
_entity_poly.pdbx_seq_one_letter_code
_entity_poly.pdbx_strand_id
1 'polypeptide(L)'
;MILEWEGDENSTECLCSDIQRDDYSPFFEWANYLTIIMALPVLSVFGVLTNIINVFLYTRKRLQNSANTYLLFLACSDFMVIVTGLFIFWIDSARSYIPELTHAPYTTVYTLPFGYMAQTCSIYFTVAAAVDCFVNVCWASQAKHYCTVHRAKQICISIVIVSIMYNSLRFPQFNLRRCFNDITKEQVIEICPTSLFVTINSVYNM
;
A
#
# COMPACT_ATOMS: atom_id res chain seq x y z
N MET A 1 4.49 4.72 29.86
CA MET A 1 3.73 4.55 31.12
C MET A 1 2.49 3.76 30.76
N ILE A 2 2.36 2.55 31.30
CA ILE A 2 1.25 1.62 31.02
C ILE A 2 0.03 2.16 31.78
N LEU A 3 -1.08 2.39 31.08
CA LEU A 3 -2.38 2.60 31.73
C LEU A 3 -3.25 1.39 31.42
N GLU A 4 -3.52 0.62 32.47
CA GLU A 4 -4.57 -0.39 32.53
C GLU A 4 -5.94 0.27 32.31
N TRP A 5 -6.79 -0.38 31.52
CA TRP A 5 -8.14 0.06 31.20
C TRP A 5 -9.12 -0.66 32.12
N GLU A 6 -9.82 0.10 32.96
CA GLU A 6 -11.02 -0.33 33.68
C GLU A 6 -12.22 0.21 32.89
N GLY A 7 -12.97 -0.70 32.27
CA GLY A 7 -14.06 -0.34 31.37
C GLY A 7 -15.29 0.10 32.14
N ASP A 8 -15.74 1.33 31.89
CA ASP A 8 -17.10 1.76 32.20
C ASP A 8 -17.98 1.71 30.93
N GLU A 9 -19.12 1.06 31.08
CA GLU A 9 -19.98 0.51 30.02
C GLU A 9 -20.91 1.57 29.36
N ASN A 10 -20.55 2.86 29.36
CA ASN A 10 -21.49 3.91 28.94
C ASN A 10 -20.85 5.17 28.32
N SER A 11 -19.95 5.02 27.35
CA SER A 11 -19.39 6.16 26.61
C SER A 11 -19.78 6.14 25.13
N THR A 12 -20.69 7.04 24.75
CA THR A 12 -20.92 7.52 23.37
C THR A 12 -19.81 8.48 22.89
N GLU A 13 -18.67 8.53 23.57
CA GLU A 13 -17.57 9.41 23.21
C GLU A 13 -16.59 8.72 22.26
N CYS A 14 -16.20 9.44 21.21
CA CYS A 14 -15.14 9.05 20.29
C CYS A 14 -13.80 9.13 21.01
N LEU A 15 -13.42 8.06 21.74
CA LEU A 15 -12.09 7.94 22.33
C LEU A 15 -11.17 7.14 21.41
N CYS A 16 -11.01 7.60 20.17
CA CYS A 16 -9.82 7.26 19.42
C CYS A 16 -8.79 8.31 19.87
N SER A 17 -7.74 7.88 20.59
CA SER A 17 -6.61 8.77 20.89
C SER A 17 -6.18 9.36 19.56
N ASP A 18 -6.44 10.66 19.34
CA ASP A 18 -5.78 11.43 18.31
C ASP A 18 -4.32 11.03 18.40
N ILE A 19 -3.77 10.46 17.32
CA ILE A 19 -2.32 10.36 17.19
C ILE A 19 -1.89 11.80 17.32
N GLN A 20 -1.29 12.11 18.47
CA GLN A 20 -0.84 13.42 18.90
C GLN A 20 -0.46 14.23 17.67
N ARG A 21 -1.19 15.32 17.46
CA ARG A 21 -0.75 16.42 16.62
C ARG A 21 0.42 17.07 17.38
N ASP A 22 1.50 16.30 17.57
CA ASP A 22 2.76 16.80 18.10
C ASP A 22 3.15 17.96 17.20
N ASP A 23 3.49 19.10 17.81
CA ASP A 23 3.90 20.32 17.14
C ASP A 23 4.92 19.98 16.04
N TYR A 24 4.44 19.86 14.80
CA TYR A 24 5.27 19.46 13.69
C TYR A 24 6.36 20.50 13.54
N SER A 25 7.63 20.08 13.64
CA SER A 25 8.75 20.98 13.38
C SER A 25 8.52 21.67 12.02
N PRO A 26 8.78 22.98 11.87
CA PRO A 26 8.52 23.71 10.62
C PRO A 26 9.26 23.10 9.41
N PHE A 27 10.33 22.36 9.67
CA PHE A 27 11.03 21.56 8.66
C PHE A 27 10.16 20.43 8.07
N PHE A 28 9.39 19.73 8.90
CA PHE A 28 8.54 18.62 8.47
C PHE A 28 7.34 19.10 7.64
N GLU A 29 6.74 20.24 7.99
CA GLU A 29 5.68 20.85 7.18
C GLU A 29 6.19 21.23 5.79
N TRP A 30 7.37 21.86 5.72
CA TRP A 30 8.00 22.22 4.46
C TRP A 30 8.37 20.99 3.62
N ALA A 31 8.91 19.95 4.25
CA ALA A 31 9.22 18.68 3.59
C ALA A 31 7.95 18.01 3.04
N ASN A 32 6.88 17.93 3.83
CA ASN A 32 5.59 17.40 3.38
C ASN A 32 5.01 18.18 2.22
N TYR A 33 5.05 19.52 2.28
CA TYR A 33 4.59 20.35 1.18
C TYR A 33 5.34 20.03 -0.11
N LEU A 34 6.67 19.98 -0.06
CA LEU A 34 7.48 19.62 -1.23
C LEU A 34 7.18 18.20 -1.73
N THR A 35 7.10 17.22 -0.84
CA THR A 35 6.87 15.84 -1.24
C THR A 35 5.47 15.66 -1.83
N ILE A 36 4.43 16.12 -1.14
CA ILE A 36 3.04 15.84 -1.49
C ILE A 36 2.59 16.71 -2.67
N ILE A 37 2.91 18.00 -2.67
CA ILE A 37 2.39 18.95 -3.66
C ILE A 37 3.26 19.01 -4.91
N MET A 38 4.59 18.89 -4.76
CA MET A 38 5.51 19.04 -5.90
C MET A 38 6.00 17.70 -6.43
N ALA A 39 6.55 16.83 -5.57
CA ALA A 39 7.23 15.62 -6.02
C ALA A 39 6.26 14.53 -6.47
N LEU A 40 5.23 14.21 -5.67
CA LEU A 40 4.27 13.14 -5.98
C LEU A 40 3.57 13.29 -7.34
N PRO A 41 3.00 14.44 -7.73
CA PRO A 41 2.35 14.56 -9.04
C PRO A 41 3.35 14.39 -10.19
N VAL A 42 4.53 14.99 -10.09
CA VAL A 42 5.57 14.84 -11.12
C VAL A 42 6.00 13.38 -11.24
N LEU A 43 6.35 12.73 -10.13
CA LEU A 43 6.76 11.32 -10.10
C LEU A 43 5.65 10.39 -10.58
N SER A 44 4.39 10.69 -10.27
CA SER A 44 3.24 9.88 -10.72
C SER A 44 3.05 9.93 -12.23
N VAL A 45 3.17 11.11 -12.86
CA VAL A 45 3.07 11.25 -14.33
C VAL A 45 4.21 10.50 -15.01
N PHE A 46 5.45 10.74 -14.58
CA PHE A 46 6.61 10.03 -15.12
C PHE A 46 6.48 8.51 -14.90
N GLY A 47 6.10 8.09 -13.70
CA GLY A 47 5.94 6.68 -13.35
C GLY A 47 4.87 5.98 -14.18
N VAL A 48 3.71 6.61 -14.43
CA VAL A 48 2.67 6.07 -15.32
C VAL A 48 3.22 5.88 -16.73
N LEU A 49 3.85 6.91 -17.29
CA LEU A 49 4.39 6.86 -18.65
C LEU A 49 5.46 5.78 -18.79
N THR A 50 6.44 5.75 -17.88
CA THR A 50 7.53 4.77 -17.90
C THR A 50 7.03 3.35 -17.71
N ASN A 51 6.10 3.11 -16.78
CA ASN A 51 5.57 1.76 -16.55
C ASN A 51 4.71 1.27 -17.72
N ILE A 52 3.91 2.13 -18.36
CA ILE A 52 3.17 1.76 -19.59
C ILE A 52 4.14 1.36 -20.70
N ILE A 53 5.20 2.14 -20.91
CA ILE A 53 6.23 1.84 -21.93
C ILE A 53 6.89 0.49 -21.61
N ASN A 54 7.27 0.24 -20.35
CA ASN A 54 7.87 -1.02 -19.93
C ASN A 54 6.94 -2.22 -20.19
N VAL A 55 5.66 -2.12 -19.82
CA VAL A 55 4.68 -3.18 -20.08
C VAL A 55 4.56 -3.46 -21.58
N PHE A 56 4.47 -2.42 -22.41
CA PHE A 56 4.38 -2.57 -23.86
C PHE A 56 5.64 -3.19 -24.47
N LEU A 57 6.82 -2.81 -23.99
CA LEU A 57 8.09 -3.36 -24.46
C LEU A 57 8.25 -4.84 -24.08
N TYR A 58 8.06 -5.18 -22.80
CA TYR A 58 8.28 -6.54 -22.30
C TYR A 58 7.20 -7.55 -22.72
N THR A 59 6.03 -7.09 -23.15
CA THR A 59 4.99 -7.96 -23.73
C THR A 59 5.41 -8.55 -25.10
N ARG A 60 6.37 -7.93 -25.81
CA ARG A 60 6.82 -8.40 -27.12
C ARG A 60 7.52 -9.76 -27.00
N LYS A 61 7.05 -10.76 -27.76
CA LYS A 61 7.60 -12.14 -27.78
C LYS A 61 9.13 -12.20 -27.98
N ARG A 62 9.70 -11.27 -28.74
CA ARG A 62 11.15 -11.18 -28.99
C ARG A 62 11.99 -10.92 -27.72
N LEU A 63 11.40 -10.28 -26.71
CA LEU A 63 12.07 -9.94 -25.45
C LEU A 63 11.68 -10.89 -24.32
N GLN A 64 11.04 -12.03 -24.59
CA GLN A 64 10.62 -12.95 -23.53
C GLN A 64 11.81 -13.76 -23.00
N ASN A 65 12.25 -13.41 -21.80
CA ASN A 65 13.21 -14.13 -20.97
C ASN A 65 12.69 -14.16 -19.53
N SER A 66 13.28 -14.97 -18.66
CA SER A 66 13.01 -15.04 -17.20
C SER A 66 13.03 -13.64 -16.58
N ALA A 67 14.17 -12.93 -16.66
CA ALA A 67 14.33 -11.57 -16.14
C ALA A 67 13.28 -10.58 -16.68
N ASN A 68 13.06 -10.57 -18.00
CA ASN A 68 12.08 -9.67 -18.61
C ASN A 68 10.63 -10.00 -18.23
N THR A 69 10.36 -11.25 -17.84
CA THR A 69 9.06 -11.64 -17.27
C THR A 69 8.89 -11.01 -15.89
N TYR A 70 9.89 -11.07 -15.02
CA TYR A 70 9.83 -10.38 -13.73
C TYR A 70 9.67 -8.86 -13.88
N LEU A 71 10.43 -8.25 -14.80
CA LEU A 71 10.32 -6.82 -15.11
C LEU A 71 8.93 -6.43 -15.65
N LEU A 72 8.27 -7.31 -16.42
CA LEU A 72 6.90 -7.11 -16.86
C LEU A 72 5.92 -7.09 -15.68
N PHE A 73 5.99 -8.08 -14.78
CA PHE A 73 5.14 -8.13 -13.59
C PHE A 73 5.41 -6.96 -12.65
N LEU A 74 6.68 -6.56 -12.49
CA LEU A 74 7.08 -5.38 -11.73
C LEU A 74 6.44 -4.11 -12.31
N ALA A 75 6.59 -3.86 -13.62
CA ALA A 75 6.02 -2.69 -14.27
C ALA A 75 4.48 -2.65 -14.18
N CYS A 76 3.81 -3.81 -14.27
CA CYS A 76 2.37 -3.90 -14.03
C CYS A 76 2.00 -3.53 -12.58
N SER A 77 2.77 -4.03 -11.60
CA SER A 77 2.53 -3.75 -10.18
C SER A 77 2.76 -2.28 -9.85
N ASP A 78 3.84 -1.69 -10.34
CA ASP A 78 4.17 -0.27 -10.12
C ASP A 78 3.14 0.65 -10.77
N PHE A 79 2.66 0.31 -11.97
CA PHE A 79 1.54 1.00 -12.59
C PHE A 79 0.29 0.95 -11.70
N MET A 80 -0.07 -0.22 -11.18
CA MET A 80 -1.22 -0.37 -10.28
C MET A 80 -1.06 0.45 -9.00
N VAL A 81 0.12 0.48 -8.39
CA VAL A 81 0.44 1.28 -7.19
C VAL A 81 0.22 2.77 -7.48
N ILE A 82 0.74 3.28 -8.59
CA ILE A 82 0.61 4.70 -8.93
C ILE A 82 -0.86 5.05 -9.21
N VAL A 83 -1.58 4.19 -9.95
CA VAL A 83 -3.00 4.41 -10.24
C VAL A 83 -3.84 4.40 -8.95
N THR A 84 -3.59 3.47 -8.03
CA THR A 84 -4.29 3.47 -6.74
C THR A 84 -3.95 4.69 -5.90
N GLY A 85 -2.68 5.10 -5.87
CA GLY A 85 -2.26 6.32 -5.19
C GLY A 85 -2.98 7.56 -5.73
N LEU A 86 -2.99 7.74 -7.06
CA LEU A 86 -3.71 8.83 -7.73
C LEU A 86 -5.21 8.79 -7.44
N PHE A 87 -5.81 7.61 -7.42
CA PHE A 87 -7.22 7.46 -7.10
C PHE A 87 -7.54 7.85 -5.64
N ILE A 88 -6.66 7.50 -4.68
CA ILE A 88 -6.78 7.93 -3.28
C ILE A 88 -6.67 9.45 -3.17
N PHE A 89 -5.67 10.06 -3.81
CA PHE A 89 -5.51 11.53 -3.82
C PHE A 89 -6.72 12.23 -4.45
N TRP A 90 -7.26 11.67 -5.53
CA TRP A 90 -8.45 12.21 -6.18
C TRP A 90 -9.68 12.12 -5.26
N ILE A 91 -9.90 10.99 -4.57
CA ILE A 91 -10.97 10.85 -3.58
C ILE A 91 -10.81 11.89 -2.45
N ASP A 92 -9.58 12.05 -1.95
CA ASP A 92 -9.30 12.95 -0.83
C ASP A 92 -9.56 14.43 -1.20
N SER A 93 -9.14 14.82 -2.41
CA SER A 93 -9.46 16.14 -2.98
C SER A 93 -10.97 16.31 -3.20
N ALA A 94 -11.65 15.31 -3.76
CA ALA A 94 -13.09 15.34 -4.01
C ALA A 94 -13.92 15.47 -2.73
N ARG A 95 -13.46 14.90 -1.60
CA ARG A 95 -14.11 15.07 -0.28
C ARG A 95 -14.21 16.53 0.15
N SER A 96 -13.26 17.37 -0.24
CA SER A 96 -13.30 18.81 0.08
C SER A 96 -14.41 19.57 -0.66
N TYR A 97 -14.93 19.00 -1.76
CA TYR A 97 -15.96 19.64 -2.60
C TYR A 97 -17.34 19.00 -2.46
N ILE A 98 -17.43 17.72 -2.05
CA ILE A 98 -18.69 16.96 -1.99
C ILE A 98 -18.85 16.32 -0.60
N PRO A 99 -19.59 16.96 0.33
CA PRO A 99 -19.80 16.45 1.68
C PRO A 99 -20.57 15.11 1.75
N GLU A 100 -21.35 14.75 0.72
CA GLU A 100 -22.02 13.45 0.60
C GLU A 100 -21.02 12.26 0.45
N LEU A 101 -19.80 12.52 -0.04
CA LEU A 101 -18.73 11.50 -0.13
C LEU A 101 -18.10 11.18 1.23
N THR A 102 -18.27 12.05 2.22
CA THR A 102 -17.80 11.89 3.60
C THR A 102 -18.49 10.70 4.28
N HIS A 103 -19.70 10.34 3.85
CA HIS A 103 -20.46 9.19 4.37
C HIS A 103 -20.19 7.87 3.64
N ALA A 104 -19.29 7.85 2.65
CA ALA A 104 -18.89 6.65 1.92
C ALA A 104 -17.43 6.22 2.23
N PRO A 105 -17.09 5.87 3.48
CA PRO A 105 -15.74 5.40 3.82
C PRO A 105 -15.41 4.05 3.16
N TYR A 106 -16.43 3.32 2.68
CA TYR A 106 -16.26 2.00 2.06
C TYR A 106 -15.27 2.05 0.89
N THR A 107 -15.31 3.08 0.04
CA THR A 107 -14.41 3.17 -1.12
C THR A 107 -12.95 3.34 -0.71
N THR A 108 -12.67 4.18 0.29
CA THR A 108 -11.30 4.38 0.83
C THR A 108 -10.82 3.11 1.54
N VAL A 109 -11.70 2.43 2.28
CA VAL A 109 -11.42 1.18 3.00
C VAL A 109 -11.01 0.04 2.07
N TYR A 110 -11.56 -0.04 0.86
CA TYR A 110 -11.18 -1.09 -0.10
C TYR A 110 -10.01 -0.69 -1.00
N THR A 111 -9.87 0.60 -1.36
CA THR A 111 -8.77 1.06 -2.21
C THR A 111 -7.42 1.03 -1.48
N LEU A 112 -7.36 1.41 -0.20
CA LEU A 112 -6.12 1.40 0.58
C LEU A 112 -5.44 0.02 0.66
N PRO A 113 -6.12 -1.07 1.07
CA PRO A 113 -5.51 -2.39 1.12
C PRO A 113 -5.13 -2.90 -0.28
N PHE A 114 -5.85 -2.51 -1.33
CA PHE A 114 -5.44 -2.82 -2.71
C PHE A 114 -4.15 -2.12 -3.11
N GLY A 115 -3.97 -0.86 -2.74
CA GLY A 115 -2.70 -0.14 -2.91
C GLY A 115 -1.55 -0.81 -2.16
N TYR A 116 -1.78 -1.22 -0.90
CA TYR A 116 -0.78 -1.96 -0.12
C TYR A 116 -0.46 -3.33 -0.72
N MET A 117 -1.45 -4.06 -1.22
CA MET A 117 -1.25 -5.32 -1.96
C MET A 117 -0.34 -5.10 -3.17
N ALA A 118 -0.66 -4.13 -4.03
CA ALA A 118 0.15 -3.81 -5.20
C ALA A 118 1.58 -3.38 -4.83
N GLN A 119 1.75 -2.64 -3.73
CA GLN A 119 3.06 -2.23 -3.23
C GLN A 119 3.88 -3.43 -2.74
N THR A 120 3.29 -4.33 -1.95
CA THR A 120 3.98 -5.54 -1.49
C THR A 120 4.40 -6.43 -2.66
N CYS A 121 3.54 -6.61 -3.67
CA CYS A 121 3.88 -7.32 -4.90
C CYS A 121 5.09 -6.69 -5.60
N SER A 122 5.14 -5.36 -5.75
CA SER A 122 6.26 -4.65 -6.38
C SER A 122 7.59 -4.92 -5.67
N ILE A 123 7.61 -4.89 -4.34
CA ILE A 123 8.81 -5.18 -3.54
C ILE A 123 9.29 -6.61 -3.82
N TYR A 124 8.40 -7.60 -3.74
CA TYR A 124 8.77 -9.00 -3.95
C TYR A 124 9.15 -9.30 -5.41
N PHE A 125 8.52 -8.66 -6.39
CA PHE A 125 8.93 -8.78 -7.79
C PHE A 125 10.31 -8.18 -8.03
N THR A 126 10.63 -7.05 -7.40
CA THR A 126 11.96 -6.43 -7.48
C THR A 126 13.02 -7.38 -6.93
N VAL A 127 12.77 -7.96 -5.75
CA VAL A 127 13.68 -8.94 -5.13
C VAL A 127 13.82 -10.18 -6.03
N ALA A 128 12.72 -10.72 -6.54
CA ALA A 128 12.76 -11.88 -7.42
C ALA A 128 13.53 -11.61 -8.72
N ALA A 129 13.35 -10.44 -9.33
CA ALA A 129 14.10 -10.01 -10.50
C ALA A 129 15.61 -9.90 -10.20
N ALA A 130 15.97 -9.32 -9.05
CA ALA A 130 17.37 -9.21 -8.63
C ALA A 130 18.02 -10.58 -8.41
N VAL A 131 17.29 -11.52 -7.80
CA VAL A 131 17.75 -12.90 -7.60
C VAL A 131 17.90 -13.63 -8.94
N ASP A 132 16.95 -13.51 -9.87
CA ASP A 132 17.05 -14.13 -11.20
C ASP A 132 18.27 -13.59 -11.97
N CYS A 133 18.50 -12.27 -11.94
CA CYS A 133 19.69 -11.66 -12.52
C CYS A 133 20.99 -12.16 -11.87
N PHE A 134 21.02 -12.27 -10.54
CA PHE A 134 22.16 -12.78 -9.80
C PHE A 134 22.48 -14.24 -10.15
N VAL A 135 21.47 -15.11 -10.17
CA VAL A 135 21.62 -16.53 -10.54
C VAL A 135 22.10 -16.66 -11.98
N ASN A 136 21.56 -15.84 -12.90
CA ASN A 136 21.95 -15.85 -14.30
C ASN A 136 23.42 -15.47 -14.51
N VAL A 137 23.96 -14.55 -13.70
CA VAL A 137 25.36 -14.09 -13.80
C VAL A 137 26.32 -15.01 -13.01
N CYS A 138 26.04 -15.27 -11.74
CA CYS A 138 26.95 -15.99 -10.85
C CYS A 138 26.88 -17.51 -11.00
N TRP A 139 25.74 -18.06 -11.43
CA TRP A 139 25.53 -19.50 -11.57
C TRP A 139 25.01 -19.89 -12.96
N ALA A 140 25.74 -19.47 -14.00
CA ALA A 140 25.39 -19.73 -15.40
C ALA A 140 25.09 -21.22 -15.74
N SER A 141 25.75 -22.16 -15.07
CA SER A 141 25.45 -23.61 -15.22
C SER A 141 24.04 -23.98 -14.75
N GLN A 142 23.59 -23.40 -13.64
CA GLN A 142 22.28 -23.67 -13.04
C GLN A 142 21.19 -22.78 -13.67
N ALA A 143 21.55 -21.59 -14.16
CA ALA A 143 20.64 -20.64 -14.79
C ALA A 143 19.82 -21.27 -15.93
N LYS A 144 20.40 -22.18 -16.71
CA LYS A 144 19.68 -22.89 -17.79
C LYS A 144 18.46 -23.70 -17.30
N HIS A 145 18.49 -24.16 -16.06
CA HIS A 145 17.39 -24.93 -15.46
C HIS A 145 16.43 -24.05 -14.64
N TYR A 146 16.97 -23.06 -13.91
CA TYR A 146 16.17 -22.21 -13.00
C TYR A 146 15.57 -20.97 -13.69
N CYS A 147 16.32 -20.28 -14.55
CA CYS A 147 15.92 -19.03 -15.21
C CYS A 147 15.10 -19.29 -16.47
N THR A 148 13.93 -19.91 -16.32
CA THR A 148 12.98 -20.14 -17.42
C THR A 148 11.72 -19.28 -17.27
N VAL A 149 11.16 -18.84 -18.39
CA VAL A 149 9.93 -18.01 -18.43
C VAL A 149 8.77 -18.70 -17.69
N HIS A 150 8.65 -20.02 -17.80
CA HIS A 150 7.58 -20.77 -17.11
C HIS A 150 7.73 -20.70 -15.58
N ARG A 151 8.95 -20.91 -15.07
CA ARG A 151 9.24 -20.82 -13.64
C ARG A 151 9.08 -19.39 -13.14
N ALA A 152 9.55 -18.40 -13.90
CA ALA A 152 9.37 -16.98 -13.57
C ALA A 152 7.88 -16.63 -13.40
N LYS A 153 7.02 -17.04 -14.34
CA LYS A 153 5.56 -16.85 -14.22
C LYS A 153 4.98 -17.54 -12.99
N GLN A 154 5.38 -18.78 -12.70
CA GLN A 154 4.92 -19.49 -11.51
C GLN A 154 5.32 -18.75 -10.22
N ILE A 155 6.57 -18.29 -10.13
CA ILE A 155 7.05 -17.52 -8.97
C ILE A 155 6.28 -16.21 -8.82
N CYS A 156 6.06 -15.47 -9.92
CA CYS A 156 5.27 -14.24 -9.87
C CYS A 156 3.84 -14.49 -9.40
N ILE A 157 3.17 -15.53 -9.89
CA ILE A 157 1.81 -15.89 -9.46
C ILE A 157 1.80 -16.24 -7.97
N SER A 158 2.78 -17.01 -7.49
CA SER A 158 2.92 -17.33 -6.07
C SER A 158 3.12 -16.07 -5.21
N ILE A 159 3.93 -15.12 -5.66
CA ILE A 159 4.13 -13.83 -4.98
C ILE A 159 2.81 -13.08 -4.86
N VAL A 160 1.99 -13.03 -5.92
CA VAL A 160 0.67 -12.39 -5.88
C VAL A 160 -0.23 -13.05 -4.84
N ILE A 161 -0.30 -14.38 -4.83
CA ILE A 161 -1.15 -15.12 -3.88
C ILE A 161 -0.70 -14.86 -2.44
N VAL A 162 0.61 -14.97 -2.16
CA VAL A 162 1.17 -14.71 -0.82
C VAL A 162 0.94 -13.27 -0.40
N SER A 163 1.11 -12.30 -1.30
CA SER A 163 0.87 -10.89 -1.02
C SER A 163 -0.59 -10.61 -0.71
N ILE A 164 -1.52 -11.22 -1.44
CA ILE A 164 -2.96 -11.13 -1.16
C ILE A 164 -3.26 -11.76 0.20
N MET A 165 -2.74 -12.95 0.51
CA MET A 165 -2.97 -13.62 1.79
C MET A 165 -2.44 -12.78 2.97
N TYR A 166 -1.22 -12.25 2.84
CA TYR A 166 -0.60 -11.42 3.86
C TYR A 166 -1.37 -10.12 4.10
N ASN A 167 -1.78 -9.42 3.04
CA ASN A 167 -2.56 -8.19 3.18
C ASN A 167 -4.02 -8.46 3.57
N SER A 168 -4.58 -9.62 3.24
CA SER A 168 -5.91 -10.06 3.71
C SER A 168 -5.96 -10.12 5.23
N LEU A 169 -4.87 -10.53 5.89
CA LEU A 169 -4.74 -10.50 7.36
C LEU A 169 -4.71 -9.07 7.93
N ARG A 170 -4.47 -8.06 7.10
CA ARG A 170 -4.48 -6.65 7.47
C ARG A 170 -5.88 -6.02 7.42
N PHE A 171 -6.81 -6.58 6.65
CA PHE A 171 -8.21 -6.13 6.62
C PHE A 171 -8.90 -6.13 8.00
N PRO A 172 -8.74 -7.16 8.86
CA PRO A 172 -9.34 -7.15 10.20
C PRO A 172 -8.61 -6.23 11.20
N GLN A 173 -7.49 -5.59 10.83
CA GLN A 173 -6.76 -4.73 11.77
C GLN A 173 -7.40 -3.34 11.96
N PHE A 174 -8.24 -2.92 11.01
CA PHE A 174 -8.93 -1.64 11.05
C PHE A 174 -10.39 -1.86 11.43
N ASN A 175 -10.76 -1.58 12.68
CA ASN A 175 -12.16 -1.50 13.05
C ASN A 175 -12.67 -0.12 12.64
N LEU A 176 -13.54 -0.09 11.64
CA LEU A 176 -14.36 1.08 11.33
C LEU A 176 -15.40 1.20 12.44
N ARG A 177 -15.14 2.05 13.45
CA ARG A 177 -16.17 2.39 14.42
C ARG A 177 -16.90 3.62 13.91
N ARG A 178 -18.23 3.50 13.83
CA ARG A 178 -19.11 4.64 13.56
C ARG A 178 -19.19 5.43 14.87
N CYS A 179 -18.72 6.66 14.82
CA CYS A 179 -18.53 7.53 15.96
C CYS A 179 -19.43 8.75 15.76
N PHE A 180 -20.19 9.15 16.79
CA PHE A 180 -21.09 10.29 16.72
C PHE A 180 -20.36 11.50 17.30
N ASN A 181 -20.06 12.49 16.45
CA ASN A 181 -19.35 13.69 16.90
C ASN A 181 -20.37 14.71 17.44
N ASP A 182 -20.40 14.91 18.76
CA ASP A 182 -21.33 15.83 19.43
C ASP A 182 -21.13 17.31 19.03
N ILE A 183 -19.97 17.66 18.47
CA ILE A 183 -19.63 19.04 18.06
C ILE A 183 -20.23 19.37 16.69
N THR A 184 -20.18 18.45 15.73
CA THR A 184 -20.69 18.63 14.37
C THR A 184 -22.07 18.03 14.14
N LYS A 185 -22.60 17.25 15.09
CA LYS A 185 -23.85 16.47 14.97
C LYS A 185 -23.89 15.54 13.75
N GLU A 186 -22.72 15.10 13.29
CA GLU A 186 -22.57 14.23 12.12
C GLU A 186 -21.94 12.89 12.51
N GLN A 187 -22.35 11.82 11.81
CA GLN A 187 -21.72 10.50 11.95
C GLN A 187 -20.41 10.49 11.19
N VAL A 188 -19.30 10.43 11.93
CA VAL A 188 -17.94 10.33 11.37
C VAL A 188 -17.45 8.90 11.55
N ILE A 189 -16.78 8.36 10.54
CA ILE A 189 -16.29 6.99 10.55
C ILE A 189 -14.79 7.03 10.79
N GLU A 190 -14.38 6.69 12.01
CA GLU A 190 -12.99 6.71 12.45
C GLU A 190 -12.38 5.31 12.41
N ILE A 191 -11.11 5.26 12.02
CA ILE A 191 -10.32 4.04 11.90
C ILE A 191 -9.64 3.81 13.26
N CYS A 192 -10.23 2.99 14.13
CA CYS A 192 -9.61 2.69 15.42
C CYS A 192 -8.76 1.39 15.34
N PRO A 193 -7.55 1.38 15.93
CA PRO A 193 -6.68 0.20 15.96
C PRO A 193 -7.35 -0.93 16.74
N THR A 194 -7.26 -2.16 16.22
CA THR A 194 -7.72 -3.36 16.94
C THR A 194 -6.79 -3.74 18.09
N SER A 195 -7.32 -4.52 19.04
CA SER A 195 -6.52 -5.21 20.06
C SER A 195 -5.37 -6.03 19.46
N LEU A 196 -5.52 -6.55 18.24
CA LEU A 196 -4.46 -7.26 17.50
C LEU A 196 -3.27 -6.35 17.14
N PHE A 197 -3.51 -5.09 16.77
CA PHE A 197 -2.45 -4.12 16.47
C PHE A 197 -1.66 -3.76 17.74
N VAL A 198 -2.34 -3.58 18.86
CA VAL A 198 -1.71 -3.27 20.16
C VAL A 198 -0.85 -4.43 20.65
N THR A 199 -1.32 -5.68 20.54
CA THR A 199 -0.56 -6.87 20.95
C THR A 199 0.68 -7.11 20.08
N ILE A 200 0.60 -6.83 18.78
CA ILE A 200 1.78 -6.97 17.91
C ILE A 200 2.82 -5.91 18.25
N ASN A 201 2.41 -4.65 18.43
CA ASN A 201 3.35 -3.56 18.71
C ASN A 201 3.97 -3.66 20.11
N SER A 202 3.27 -4.24 21.10
CA SER A 202 3.86 -4.51 22.42
C SER A 202 4.91 -5.62 22.41
N VAL A 203 4.82 -6.58 21.48
CA VAL A 203 5.83 -7.63 21.29
C VAL A 203 7.08 -7.10 20.59
N TYR A 204 6.93 -6.15 19.66
CA TYR A 204 8.06 -5.57 18.93
C TYR A 204 8.76 -4.41 19.65
N ASN A 205 8.15 -3.82 20.68
CA ASN A 205 8.69 -2.66 21.42
C ASN A 205 9.24 -3.03 22.82
N MET A 206 9.85 -4.22 22.94
CA MET A 206 10.68 -4.61 24.09
C MET A 206 12.09 -4.06 23.98
#